data_AF-A0A3A8QLI1-F1
#
_entry.id   AF-A0A3A8QLI1-F1
#
_cell.length_a   1.000
_cell.length_b   1.000
_cell.length_c   1.000
_cell.angle_alpha   90.00
_cell.angle_beta   90.00
_cell.angle_gamma   90.00
#
_symmetry.space_group_name_H-M   'P 1'
#
loop_
_entity.id
_entity.type
_entity.pdbx_description
1 polymer ?
#
loop_
_entity_poly.entity_id
_entity_poly.type
_entity_poly.pdbx_seq_one_letter_code
_entity_poly.pdbx_strand_id
1 'polypeptide(L)'
;MSVGRPVPSGLAVALFAGALVPAALAVASPAFGWLALAVDVAVLLLCAVDFLRAPHARDVEARREVEPILSSGVDNPVHWELRSRSDRPVRGELRDEPPLDVESHGHRQPFALEPGEPGGASTRLTYRVHPPSRGDARFGDVNLRLMGPLGLCSRQVTLPAGQDVKVYPDLRALSREALTLARASEAVSARTLLRKSVEGREFESLREYRPGDDYRHIDWKSSARHGHTLVRTWQPERNQPVLLLLDCGRHMAGRVQGRRKLDHAVDAALRLARVSLDAGDVVGVLAFASDVRAFLPPRKGAEHLRLITESLYRAEAGLEESDYGRAFDFAFARQTRRALVVLFTDLVDPDASAGLLTRTLALRPRHLPVVASLLDEDLEAAATDVPGDATSAYARQAASRMESEYRRTATTLRDAGALVVRAPARGFGSAALNVYLDVKARGRL
;
A
#
# COMPACT_ATOMS: atom_id res chain seq x y z
N MET A 1 -11.80 -37.70 4.11
CA MET A 1 -12.71 -36.91 4.98
C MET A 1 -12.08 -36.83 6.35
N SER A 2 -11.65 -35.64 6.82
CA SER A 2 -11.07 -35.52 8.16
C SER A 2 -12.13 -35.88 9.19
N VAL A 3 -11.90 -36.93 9.98
CA VAL A 3 -12.70 -37.22 11.17
C VAL A 3 -12.50 -36.03 12.11
N GLY A 4 -13.48 -35.12 12.14
CA GLY A 4 -13.37 -33.88 12.92
C GLY A 4 -13.03 -34.19 14.37
N ARG A 5 -12.13 -33.40 14.97
CA ARG A 5 -11.62 -33.65 16.32
C ARG A 5 -12.64 -33.15 17.36
N PRO A 6 -12.93 -33.93 18.42
CA PRO A 6 -13.74 -33.45 19.53
C PRO A 6 -12.98 -32.39 20.33
N VAL A 7 -13.64 -31.28 20.65
CA VAL A 7 -13.11 -30.21 21.50
C VAL A 7 -14.14 -29.91 22.59
N PRO A 8 -13.82 -30.13 23.88
CA PRO A 8 -14.73 -29.82 24.98
C PRO A 8 -14.91 -28.31 25.13
N SER A 9 -16.11 -27.88 25.50
CA SER A 9 -16.40 -26.48 25.77
C SER A 9 -16.02 -26.07 27.20
N GLY A 10 -16.02 -24.77 27.49
CA GLY A 10 -15.85 -24.27 28.85
C GLY A 10 -16.93 -24.77 29.83
N LEU A 11 -18.14 -25.06 29.32
CA LEU A 11 -19.23 -25.63 30.12
C LEU A 11 -18.92 -27.08 30.54
N ALA A 12 -18.39 -27.90 29.62
CA ALA A 12 -17.97 -29.26 29.97
C ALA A 12 -16.87 -29.25 31.03
N VAL A 13 -15.88 -28.36 30.89
CA VAL A 13 -14.82 -28.19 31.89
C VAL A 13 -15.39 -27.76 33.25
N ALA A 14 -16.36 -26.84 33.27
CA ALA A 14 -17.01 -26.41 34.50
C ALA A 14 -17.81 -27.55 35.17
N LEU A 15 -18.49 -28.39 34.39
CA LEU A 15 -19.21 -29.56 34.93
C LEU A 15 -18.26 -30.59 35.53
N PHE A 16 -17.14 -30.89 34.88
CA PHE A 16 -16.09 -31.74 35.45
C PHE A 16 -15.49 -31.13 36.72
N ALA A 17 -15.26 -29.81 36.75
CA ALA A 17 -14.79 -29.13 37.97
C ALA A 17 -15.80 -29.23 39.12
N GLY A 18 -17.10 -29.30 38.82
CA GLY A 18 -18.14 -29.55 39.81
C GLY A 18 -17.98 -30.88 40.57
N ALA A 19 -17.38 -31.90 39.94
CA ALA A 19 -17.09 -33.19 40.58
C ALA A 19 -15.97 -33.10 41.65
N LEU A 20 -15.21 -32.00 41.69
CA LEU A 20 -14.18 -31.79 42.72
C LEU A 20 -14.78 -31.63 44.13
N VAL A 21 -15.99 -31.11 44.24
CA VAL A 21 -16.68 -30.92 45.54
C VAL A 21 -16.99 -32.26 46.20
N PRO A 22 -17.73 -33.21 45.57
CA PRO A 22 -17.92 -34.53 46.16
C PRO A 22 -16.60 -35.31 46.28
N ALA A 23 -15.63 -35.11 45.37
CA ALA A 23 -14.31 -35.76 45.50
C ALA A 23 -13.57 -35.31 46.78
N ALA A 24 -13.61 -34.01 47.12
CA ALA A 24 -13.02 -33.51 48.36
C ALA A 24 -13.72 -34.06 49.62
N LEU A 25 -15.03 -34.30 49.56
CA LEU A 25 -15.81 -34.89 50.65
C LEU A 25 -15.62 -36.40 50.79
N ALA A 26 -14.89 -37.06 49.88
CA ALA A 26 -14.61 -38.50 49.95
C ALA A 26 -13.82 -38.90 51.21
N VAL A 27 -13.10 -37.95 51.83
CA VAL A 27 -12.42 -38.14 53.13
C VAL A 27 -13.43 -38.42 54.25
N ALA A 28 -14.63 -37.83 54.19
CA ALA A 28 -15.67 -38.01 55.20
C ALA A 28 -16.48 -39.29 54.98
N SER A 29 -16.69 -39.71 53.73
CA SER A 29 -17.34 -40.97 53.39
C SER A 29 -16.95 -41.43 51.98
N PRO A 30 -16.59 -42.71 51.79
CA PRO A 30 -16.32 -43.29 50.46
C PRO A 30 -17.48 -43.12 49.47
N ALA A 31 -18.72 -42.94 49.96
CA ALA A 31 -19.89 -42.71 49.12
C ALA A 31 -19.75 -41.43 48.25
N PHE A 32 -19.08 -40.39 48.76
CA PHE A 32 -18.87 -39.16 47.98
C PHE A 32 -17.84 -39.35 46.85
N GLY A 33 -16.89 -40.28 47.00
CA GLY A 33 -15.98 -40.67 45.92
C GLY A 33 -16.72 -41.36 44.77
N TRP A 34 -17.64 -42.29 45.09
CA TRP A 34 -18.51 -42.91 44.08
C TRP A 34 -19.45 -41.90 43.41
N LEU A 35 -19.95 -40.92 44.17
CA LEU A 35 -20.75 -39.83 43.62
C LEU A 35 -19.95 -38.97 42.63
N ALA A 36 -18.71 -38.59 42.97
CA ALA A 36 -17.84 -37.85 42.07
C ALA A 36 -17.59 -38.62 40.76
N LEU A 37 -17.25 -39.90 40.86
CA LEU A 37 -17.07 -40.76 39.68
C LEU A 37 -18.34 -40.88 38.83
N ALA A 38 -19.51 -41.02 39.47
CA ALA A 38 -20.79 -41.07 38.76
C ALA A 38 -21.09 -39.77 38.00
N VAL A 39 -20.77 -38.61 38.60
CA VAL A 39 -20.87 -37.30 37.93
C VAL A 39 -19.93 -37.23 36.74
N ASP A 40 -18.65 -37.61 36.89
CA ASP A 40 -17.68 -37.59 35.79
C ASP A 40 -18.11 -38.48 34.62
N VAL A 41 -18.58 -39.70 34.91
CA VAL A 41 -19.09 -40.62 33.89
C VAL A 41 -20.33 -40.04 33.20
N ALA A 42 -21.25 -39.44 33.96
CA ALA A 42 -22.43 -38.80 33.40
C ALA A 42 -22.07 -37.62 32.48
N VAL A 43 -21.14 -36.75 32.89
CA VAL A 43 -20.66 -35.62 32.07
C VAL A 43 -19.96 -36.12 30.81
N LEU A 44 -19.15 -37.18 30.92
CA LEU A 44 -18.46 -37.78 29.78
C LEU A 44 -19.45 -38.41 28.78
N LEU A 45 -20.49 -39.09 29.26
CA LEU A 45 -21.57 -39.61 28.41
C LEU A 45 -22.33 -38.49 27.72
N LEU A 46 -22.66 -37.40 28.44
CA LEU A 46 -23.31 -36.23 27.83
C LEU A 46 -22.43 -35.58 26.76
N CYS A 47 -21.12 -35.45 27.02
CA CYS A 47 -20.14 -34.96 26.04
C CYS A 47 -20.08 -35.85 24.78
N ALA A 48 -20.07 -37.17 24.96
CA ALA A 48 -20.08 -38.13 23.85
C ALA A 48 -21.37 -38.04 23.02
N VAL A 49 -22.53 -37.98 23.68
CA VAL A 49 -23.83 -37.79 23.00
C VAL A 49 -23.86 -36.45 22.26
N ASP A 50 -23.35 -35.38 22.87
CA ASP A 50 -23.30 -34.06 22.26
C ASP A 50 -22.42 -34.02 21.01
N PHE A 51 -21.22 -34.63 21.08
CA PHE A 51 -20.30 -34.74 19.94
C PHE A 51 -20.85 -35.62 18.81
N LEU A 52 -21.53 -36.72 19.13
CA LEU A 52 -22.17 -37.60 18.14
C LEU A 52 -23.34 -36.91 17.44
N ARG A 53 -24.02 -35.98 18.12
CA ARG A 53 -25.11 -35.16 17.56
C ARG A 53 -24.64 -33.84 16.94
N ALA A 54 -23.38 -33.47 17.14
CA ALA A 54 -22.81 -32.24 16.59
C ALA A 54 -22.82 -32.28 15.04
N PRO A 55 -23.08 -31.14 14.37
CA PRO A 55 -23.05 -31.06 12.91
C PRO A 55 -21.73 -31.55 12.32
N HIS A 56 -21.81 -32.12 11.12
CA HIS A 56 -20.67 -32.58 10.35
C HIS A 56 -20.23 -31.53 9.32
N ALA A 57 -19.01 -31.71 8.78
CA ALA A 57 -18.48 -30.85 7.72
C ALA A 57 -19.38 -30.77 6.47
N ARG A 58 -20.17 -31.81 6.18
CA ARG A 58 -21.09 -31.83 5.02
C ARG A 58 -22.34 -30.98 5.21
N ASP A 59 -22.66 -30.63 6.45
CA ASP A 59 -23.88 -29.92 6.83
C ASP A 59 -23.71 -28.40 6.67
N VAL A 60 -22.48 -27.94 6.43
CA VAL A 60 -22.13 -26.53 6.25
C VAL A 60 -21.30 -26.37 4.99
N GLU A 61 -21.73 -25.47 4.12
CA GLU A 61 -20.92 -24.97 3.02
C GLU A 61 -20.35 -23.61 3.41
N ALA A 62 -19.04 -23.44 3.26
CA ALA A 62 -18.34 -22.20 3.56
C ALA A 62 -17.58 -21.74 2.32
N ARG A 63 -17.84 -20.52 1.87
CA ARG A 63 -17.17 -19.92 0.72
C ARG A 63 -16.54 -18.58 1.09
N ARG A 64 -15.25 -18.46 0.80
CA ARG A 64 -14.50 -17.21 0.90
C ARG A 64 -14.79 -16.36 -0.33
N GLU A 65 -15.23 -15.13 -0.11
CA GLU A 65 -15.38 -14.09 -1.12
C GLU A 65 -14.37 -12.99 -0.81
N VAL A 66 -13.32 -12.90 -1.63
CA VAL A 66 -12.27 -11.88 -1.52
C VAL A 66 -11.92 -11.36 -2.91
N GLU A 67 -11.61 -10.07 -3.00
CA GLU A 67 -11.11 -9.49 -4.25
C GLU A 67 -9.79 -10.19 -4.66
N PRO A 68 -9.60 -10.56 -5.93
CA PRO A 68 -8.34 -11.18 -6.39
C PRO A 68 -7.11 -10.29 -6.21
N ILE A 69 -7.34 -8.97 -6.13
CA ILE A 69 -6.32 -7.94 -5.94
C ILE A 69 -6.66 -7.17 -4.67
N LEU A 70 -5.77 -7.22 -3.68
CA LEU A 70 -5.82 -6.43 -2.46
C LEU A 70 -4.95 -5.17 -2.62
N SER A 71 -5.26 -4.12 -1.87
CA SER A 71 -4.44 -2.90 -1.80
C SER A 71 -3.52 -2.93 -0.58
N SER A 72 -2.23 -2.66 -0.75
CA SER A 72 -1.26 -2.53 0.36
C SER A 72 -1.48 -1.25 1.16
N GLY A 73 -1.27 -1.31 2.48
CA GLY A 73 -1.33 -0.15 3.39
C GLY A 73 -2.74 0.35 3.70
N VAL A 74 -3.77 -0.41 3.32
CA VAL A 74 -5.19 -0.11 3.60
C VAL A 74 -5.94 -1.37 3.98
N ASP A 75 -7.08 -1.20 4.66
CA ASP A 75 -7.95 -2.31 5.03
C ASP A 75 -8.69 -2.86 3.81
N ASN A 76 -8.61 -4.18 3.62
CA ASN A 76 -9.33 -4.92 2.60
C ASN A 76 -10.36 -5.84 3.24
N PRO A 77 -11.64 -5.78 2.84
CA PRO A 77 -12.66 -6.66 3.39
C PRO A 77 -12.52 -8.08 2.83
N VAL A 78 -12.70 -9.07 3.69
CA VAL A 78 -12.86 -10.48 3.33
C VAL A 78 -14.23 -10.93 3.83
N HIS A 79 -15.01 -11.49 2.92
CA HIS A 79 -16.36 -11.96 3.21
C HIS A 79 -16.38 -13.49 3.25
N TRP A 80 -17.15 -14.03 4.17
CA TRP A 80 -17.47 -15.45 4.24
C TRP A 80 -18.96 -15.63 4.07
N GLU A 81 -19.34 -16.41 3.07
CA GLU A 81 -20.71 -16.89 2.91
C GLU A 81 -20.81 -18.29 3.50
N LEU A 82 -21.63 -18.44 4.53
CA LEU A 82 -21.94 -19.72 5.15
C LEU A 82 -23.36 -20.12 4.80
N ARG A 83 -23.54 -21.36 4.33
CA ARG A 83 -24.86 -21.93 4.01
C ARG A 83 -25.06 -23.24 4.74
N SER A 84 -26.23 -23.40 5.36
CA SER A 84 -26.63 -24.67 5.97
C SER A 84 -27.17 -25.62 4.90
N ARG A 85 -26.71 -26.87 4.93
CA ARG A 85 -27.27 -28.00 4.19
C ARG A 85 -28.07 -28.94 5.09
N SER A 86 -28.29 -28.54 6.33
CA SER A 86 -28.95 -29.33 7.38
C SER A 86 -30.31 -28.74 7.72
N ASP A 87 -31.27 -29.62 8.01
CA ASP A 87 -32.61 -29.28 8.52
C ASP A 87 -32.62 -28.93 10.01
N ARG A 88 -31.46 -29.05 10.68
CA ARG A 88 -31.24 -28.69 12.09
C ARG A 88 -30.43 -27.40 12.20
N PRO A 89 -30.60 -26.62 13.28
CA PRO A 89 -29.80 -25.44 13.53
C PRO A 89 -28.33 -25.79 13.66
N VAL A 90 -27.48 -25.00 13.00
CA VAL A 90 -26.04 -25.14 13.07
C VAL A 90 -25.47 -23.91 13.74
N ARG A 91 -24.84 -24.11 14.90
CA ARG A 91 -24.13 -23.06 15.63
C ARG A 91 -22.67 -23.41 15.70
N GLY A 92 -21.83 -22.40 15.60
CA GLY A 92 -20.40 -22.63 15.60
C GLY A 92 -19.58 -21.37 15.56
N GLU A 93 -18.30 -21.58 15.31
CA GLU A 93 -17.32 -20.52 15.13
C GLU A 93 -16.51 -20.81 13.89
N LEU A 94 -16.35 -19.79 13.06
CA LEU A 94 -15.47 -19.79 11.91
C LEU A 94 -14.16 -19.14 12.33
N ARG A 95 -13.04 -19.79 12.00
CA ARG A 95 -11.71 -19.20 12.06
C ARG A 95 -11.04 -19.35 10.71
N ASP A 96 -10.76 -18.22 10.09
CA ASP A 96 -10.02 -18.14 8.85
C ASP A 96 -8.50 -18.08 9.11
N GLU A 97 -7.73 -18.45 8.09
CA GLU A 97 -6.27 -18.39 8.06
C GLU A 97 -5.84 -17.31 7.04
N PRO A 98 -5.73 -16.04 7.47
CA PRO A 98 -5.17 -14.98 6.63
C PRO A 98 -3.67 -15.23 6.37
N PRO A 99 -3.08 -14.60 5.34
CA PRO A 99 -1.66 -14.74 5.05
C PRO A 99 -0.80 -14.33 6.26
N LEU A 100 0.32 -15.03 6.49
CA LEU A 100 1.15 -14.89 7.70
C LEU A 100 1.66 -13.45 7.94
N ASP A 101 2.05 -12.76 6.87
CA ASP A 101 2.62 -11.41 6.94
C ASP A 101 1.57 -10.29 6.87
N VAL A 102 0.29 -10.63 7.01
CA VAL A 102 -0.84 -9.70 6.87
C VAL A 102 -1.57 -9.56 8.20
N GLU A 103 -1.63 -8.32 8.69
CA GLU A 103 -2.41 -8.00 9.88
C GLU A 103 -3.90 -8.24 9.61
N SER A 104 -4.60 -8.83 10.57
CA SER A 104 -6.02 -9.16 10.41
C SER A 104 -6.79 -9.02 11.71
N HIS A 105 -8.02 -8.51 11.61
CA HIS A 105 -8.91 -8.34 12.74
C HIS A 105 -10.25 -8.97 12.44
N GLY A 106 -10.76 -9.80 13.36
CA GLY A 106 -12.06 -10.46 13.22
C GLY A 106 -12.06 -11.71 12.33
N HIS A 107 -10.90 -12.31 12.03
CA HIS A 107 -10.83 -13.57 11.27
C HIS A 107 -11.40 -14.79 12.06
N ARG A 108 -11.78 -14.60 13.33
CA ARG A 108 -12.49 -15.56 14.17
C ARG A 108 -13.86 -14.98 14.57
N GLN A 109 -14.95 -15.59 14.14
CA GLN A 109 -16.32 -15.10 14.36
C GLN A 109 -17.30 -16.23 14.68
N PRO A 110 -18.20 -16.05 15.65
CA PRO A 110 -19.30 -16.97 15.88
C PRO A 110 -20.35 -16.84 14.77
N PHE A 111 -21.08 -17.92 14.51
CA PHE A 111 -22.22 -17.92 13.59
C PHE A 111 -23.34 -18.85 14.08
N ALA A 112 -24.56 -18.55 13.64
CA ALA A 112 -25.73 -19.37 13.83
C ALA A 112 -26.55 -19.40 12.52
N LEU A 113 -26.87 -20.60 12.07
CA LEU A 113 -27.70 -20.85 10.90
C LEU A 113 -28.96 -21.56 11.39
N GLU A 114 -30.10 -20.86 11.33
CA GLU A 114 -31.40 -21.37 11.78
C GLU A 114 -32.17 -21.93 10.57
N PRO A 115 -32.74 -23.15 10.65
CA PRO A 115 -33.45 -23.77 9.53
C PRO A 115 -34.76 -23.03 9.25
N GLY A 116 -35.05 -22.70 7.99
CA GLY A 116 -36.37 -22.16 7.61
C GLY A 116 -36.41 -21.15 6.47
N GLU A 117 -35.29 -20.66 5.96
CA GLU A 117 -35.30 -19.75 4.80
C GLU A 117 -35.46 -20.52 3.48
N PRO A 118 -36.39 -20.12 2.59
CA PRO A 118 -36.48 -20.70 1.25
C PRO A 118 -35.19 -20.39 0.47
N GLY A 119 -34.35 -21.41 0.29
CA GLY A 119 -32.99 -21.29 -0.28
C GLY A 119 -31.87 -21.86 0.62
N GLY A 120 -32.21 -22.25 1.85
CA GLY A 120 -31.24 -22.70 2.86
C GLY A 120 -30.74 -21.52 3.70
N ALA A 121 -30.61 -21.73 5.01
CA ALA A 121 -30.16 -20.70 5.93
C ALA A 121 -28.76 -20.21 5.54
N SER A 122 -28.60 -18.91 5.32
CA SER A 122 -27.31 -18.32 4.94
C SER A 122 -26.92 -17.18 5.87
N THR A 123 -25.63 -17.04 6.12
CA THR A 123 -25.10 -15.87 6.83
C THR A 123 -23.82 -15.38 6.19
N ARG A 124 -23.62 -14.06 6.21
CA ARG A 124 -22.42 -13.41 5.71
C ARG A 124 -21.62 -12.85 6.87
N LEU A 125 -20.41 -13.36 7.05
CA LEU A 125 -19.43 -12.82 8.00
C LEU A 125 -18.44 -11.94 7.25
N THR A 126 -17.96 -10.88 7.87
CA THR A 126 -16.98 -9.98 7.26
C THR A 126 -15.87 -9.67 8.24
N TYR A 127 -14.64 -9.74 7.78
CA TYR A 127 -13.48 -9.28 8.54
C TYR A 127 -12.55 -8.48 7.64
N ARG A 128 -11.49 -7.90 8.21
CA ARG A 128 -10.55 -7.06 7.47
C ARG A 128 -9.13 -7.58 7.57
N VAL A 129 -8.42 -7.46 6.46
CA VAL A 129 -6.98 -7.70 6.36
C VAL A 129 -6.26 -6.43 5.93
N HIS A 130 -5.08 -6.16 6.51
CA HIS A 130 -4.26 -4.98 6.25
C HIS A 130 -2.87 -5.42 5.79
N PRO A 131 -2.64 -5.62 4.48
CA PRO A 131 -1.34 -6.02 3.97
C PRO A 131 -0.32 -4.88 4.10
N PRO A 132 0.80 -5.04 4.81
CA PRO A 132 1.76 -3.96 5.02
C PRO A 132 2.55 -3.62 3.74
N SER A 133 2.89 -4.63 2.94
CA SER A 133 3.68 -4.48 1.71
C SER A 133 3.02 -5.15 0.52
N ARG A 134 3.40 -4.71 -0.69
CA ARG A 134 2.96 -5.36 -1.94
C ARG A 134 3.60 -6.74 -2.11
N GLY A 135 2.99 -7.60 -2.92
CA GLY A 135 3.52 -8.92 -3.25
C GLY A 135 2.43 -9.95 -3.53
N ASP A 136 2.82 -11.22 -3.59
CA ASP A 136 1.89 -12.35 -3.61
C ASP A 136 1.57 -12.76 -2.17
N ALA A 137 0.30 -13.06 -1.89
CA ALA A 137 -0.16 -13.53 -0.59
C ALA A 137 -1.12 -14.70 -0.77
N ARG A 138 -1.14 -15.61 0.21
CA ARG A 138 -1.97 -16.80 0.16
C ARG A 138 -2.81 -16.93 1.42
N PHE A 139 -4.11 -17.02 1.23
CA PHE A 139 -5.02 -17.45 2.27
C PHE A 139 -4.90 -18.96 2.48
N GLY A 140 -4.95 -19.39 3.74
CA GLY A 140 -4.96 -20.79 4.14
C GLY A 140 -6.35 -21.41 4.06
N ASP A 141 -6.55 -22.49 4.79
CA ASP A 141 -7.84 -23.16 4.88
C ASP A 141 -8.73 -22.52 5.95
N VAL A 142 -10.01 -22.88 5.95
CA VAL A 142 -10.93 -22.40 6.98
C VAL A 142 -11.19 -23.48 8.02
N ASN A 143 -11.13 -23.09 9.28
CA ASN A 143 -11.40 -23.97 10.41
C ASN A 143 -12.78 -23.64 10.98
N LEU A 144 -13.67 -24.62 10.97
CA LEU A 144 -14.98 -24.52 11.60
C LEU A 144 -15.00 -25.31 12.91
N ARG A 145 -15.54 -24.69 13.94
CA ARG A 145 -15.89 -25.34 15.21
C ARG A 145 -17.41 -25.43 15.31
N LEU A 146 -17.95 -26.62 15.04
CA LEU A 146 -19.38 -26.89 15.02
C LEU A 146 -19.82 -27.34 16.41
N MET A 147 -20.71 -26.60 17.05
CA MET A 147 -21.15 -26.90 18.42
C MET A 147 -22.24 -27.97 18.43
N GLY A 148 -22.16 -28.90 19.38
CA GLY A 148 -23.24 -29.84 19.66
C GLY A 148 -24.46 -29.13 20.28
N PRO A 149 -25.65 -29.74 20.19
CA PRO A 149 -26.90 -29.15 20.68
C PRO A 149 -26.91 -28.84 22.20
N LEU A 150 -26.14 -29.57 23.01
CA LEU A 150 -25.99 -29.33 24.46
C LEU A 150 -24.89 -28.30 24.77
N GLY A 151 -24.06 -27.92 23.79
CA GLY A 151 -22.97 -26.97 23.97
C GLY A 151 -21.83 -27.49 24.85
N LEU A 152 -21.73 -28.81 25.06
CA LEU A 152 -20.71 -29.47 25.88
C LEU A 152 -19.47 -29.84 25.08
N CYS A 153 -19.66 -30.26 23.83
CA CYS A 153 -18.60 -30.64 22.91
C CYS A 153 -18.82 -30.01 21.54
N SER A 154 -17.72 -29.71 20.87
CA SER A 154 -17.71 -29.21 19.51
C SER A 154 -16.87 -30.11 18.60
N ARG A 155 -17.23 -30.13 17.32
CA ARG A 155 -16.48 -30.81 16.27
C ARG A 155 -15.66 -29.78 15.52
N GLN A 156 -14.34 -29.92 15.57
CA GLN A 156 -13.43 -29.09 14.80
C GLN A 156 -13.13 -29.75 13.44
N VAL A 157 -13.40 -29.03 12.36
CA VAL A 157 -13.19 -29.46 10.97
C VAL A 157 -12.46 -28.38 10.20
N THR A 158 -11.61 -28.80 9.26
CA THR A 158 -10.90 -27.90 8.34
C THR A 158 -11.45 -28.14 6.94
N LEU A 159 -11.88 -27.06 6.27
CA LEU A 159 -12.37 -27.12 4.90
C LEU A 159 -11.34 -26.48 3.96
N PRO A 160 -11.04 -27.11 2.82
CA PRO A 160 -10.10 -26.55 1.85
C PRO A 160 -10.67 -25.24 1.32
N ALA A 161 -9.96 -24.14 1.57
CA ALA A 161 -10.35 -22.80 1.16
C ALA A 161 -9.14 -21.91 0.84
N GLY A 162 -7.98 -22.54 0.61
CA GLY A 162 -6.77 -21.87 0.19
C GLY A 162 -6.98 -21.10 -1.12
N GLN A 163 -6.57 -19.84 -1.12
CA GLN A 163 -6.74 -18.93 -2.25
C GLN A 163 -5.54 -17.99 -2.37
N ASP A 164 -4.92 -17.97 -3.55
CA ASP A 164 -3.85 -17.00 -3.87
C ASP A 164 -4.46 -15.65 -4.25
N VAL A 165 -3.89 -14.59 -3.71
CA VAL A 165 -4.29 -13.20 -3.95
C VAL A 165 -3.06 -12.33 -4.18
N LYS A 166 -3.21 -11.27 -4.95
CA LYS A 166 -2.11 -10.33 -5.21
C LYS A 166 -2.34 -9.05 -4.45
N VAL A 167 -1.30 -8.52 -3.80
CA VAL A 167 -1.35 -7.25 -3.08
C VAL A 167 -0.68 -6.17 -3.92
N TYR A 168 -1.46 -5.29 -4.52
CA TYR A 168 -0.99 -4.17 -5.32
C TYR A 168 -0.90 -2.88 -4.49
N PRO A 169 -0.11 -1.89 -4.93
CA PRO A 169 -0.24 -0.50 -4.51
C PRO A 169 -1.71 -0.03 -4.57
N ASP A 170 -2.15 0.85 -3.65
CA ASP A 170 -3.55 1.28 -3.63
C ASP A 170 -3.91 2.22 -4.80
N LEU A 171 -4.24 1.62 -5.96
CA LEU A 171 -4.63 2.31 -7.19
C LEU A 171 -5.88 3.20 -7.03
N ARG A 172 -6.77 2.86 -6.08
CA ARG A 172 -8.03 3.59 -5.86
C ARG A 172 -7.76 4.95 -5.21
N ALA A 173 -6.87 5.00 -4.20
CA ALA A 173 -6.39 6.26 -3.65
C ALA A 173 -5.68 7.11 -4.71
N LEU A 174 -4.82 6.49 -5.55
CA LEU A 174 -4.13 7.23 -6.61
C LEU A 174 -5.12 7.93 -7.54
N SER A 175 -6.22 7.25 -7.91
CA SER A 175 -7.21 7.79 -8.84
C SER A 175 -8.01 8.96 -8.25
N ARG A 176 -8.44 8.86 -6.98
CA ARG A 176 -9.23 9.92 -6.32
C ARG A 176 -8.40 11.18 -6.09
N GLU A 177 -7.18 11.02 -5.58
CA GLU A 177 -6.26 12.14 -5.33
C GLU A 177 -5.72 12.74 -6.64
N ALA A 178 -5.43 11.91 -7.65
CA ALA A 178 -5.05 12.39 -8.97
C ALA A 178 -6.14 13.30 -9.56
N LEU A 179 -7.41 12.91 -9.46
CA LEU A 179 -8.53 13.70 -9.95
C LEU A 179 -8.71 15.02 -9.19
N THR A 180 -8.57 15.02 -7.86
CA THR A 180 -8.68 16.26 -7.06
C THR A 180 -7.51 17.21 -7.37
N LEU A 181 -6.29 16.69 -7.48
CA LEU A 181 -5.11 17.48 -7.78
C LEU A 181 -5.09 17.95 -9.23
N ALA A 182 -5.55 17.15 -10.19
CA ALA A 182 -5.73 17.58 -11.58
C ALA A 182 -6.71 18.76 -11.66
N ARG A 183 -7.88 18.67 -10.99
CA ARG A 183 -8.86 19.76 -10.91
C ARG A 183 -8.32 21.00 -10.21
N ALA A 184 -7.59 20.82 -9.11
CA ALA A 184 -6.91 21.92 -8.42
C ALA A 184 -5.87 22.56 -9.34
N SER A 185 -5.14 21.76 -10.12
CA SER A 185 -4.15 22.24 -11.09
C SER A 185 -4.78 22.95 -12.27
N GLU A 186 -5.98 22.57 -12.73
CA GLU A 186 -6.73 23.35 -13.74
C GLU A 186 -7.09 24.72 -13.19
N ALA A 187 -7.53 24.80 -11.92
CA ALA A 187 -7.84 26.07 -11.27
C ALA A 187 -6.59 26.93 -11.00
N VAL A 188 -5.46 26.32 -10.61
CA VAL A 188 -4.17 27.00 -10.40
C VAL A 188 -3.55 27.41 -11.72
N SER A 189 -3.63 26.56 -12.75
CA SER A 189 -3.21 26.87 -14.12
C SER A 189 -4.05 28.02 -14.65
N ALA A 190 -5.39 28.00 -14.52
CA ALA A 190 -6.25 29.12 -14.88
C ALA A 190 -5.86 30.43 -14.17
N ARG A 191 -5.50 30.38 -12.88
CA ARG A 191 -5.05 31.55 -12.10
C ARG A 191 -3.62 32.02 -12.43
N THR A 192 -2.73 31.13 -12.84
CA THR A 192 -1.31 31.42 -13.11
C THR A 192 -1.07 31.76 -14.58
N LEU A 193 -1.91 31.23 -15.49
CA LEU A 193 -2.01 31.63 -16.90
C LEU A 193 -2.24 33.15 -17.05
N LEU A 194 -2.86 33.78 -16.04
CA LEU A 194 -3.08 35.23 -15.95
C LEU A 194 -1.86 36.05 -15.49
N ARG A 195 -0.78 35.45 -14.96
CA ARG A 195 0.24 36.20 -14.20
C ARG A 195 1.71 36.09 -14.63
N LYS A 196 2.12 35.20 -15.55
CA LYS A 196 3.54 35.15 -16.01
C LYS A 196 3.76 34.50 -17.39
N SER A 197 4.67 35.12 -18.14
CA SER A 197 5.25 34.85 -19.49
C SER A 197 6.56 34.01 -19.33
N VAL A 198 7.11 33.16 -20.25
CA VAL A 198 6.81 32.78 -21.65
C VAL A 198 7.42 31.43 -22.15
N GLU A 199 8.18 30.66 -21.38
CA GLU A 199 8.85 29.45 -21.93
C GLU A 199 8.02 28.18 -21.66
N GLY A 200 7.96 27.24 -22.63
CA GLY A 200 7.33 25.91 -22.48
C GLY A 200 5.82 25.82 -22.71
N ARG A 201 5.24 26.64 -23.62
CA ARG A 201 3.82 26.56 -23.98
C ARG A 201 3.62 26.39 -25.48
N GLU A 202 2.61 25.62 -25.87
CA GLU A 202 2.20 25.48 -27.27
C GLU A 202 1.20 26.58 -27.64
N PHE A 203 1.34 27.15 -28.84
CA PHE A 203 0.38 28.11 -29.38
C PHE A 203 -0.97 27.43 -29.59
N GLU A 204 -2.04 27.99 -29.02
CA GLU A 204 -3.39 27.46 -29.14
C GLU A 204 -4.19 28.24 -30.21
N SER A 205 -4.34 29.55 -30.00
CA SER A 205 -5.13 30.42 -30.88
C SER A 205 -4.81 31.90 -30.68
N LEU A 206 -5.23 32.74 -31.60
CA LEU A 206 -5.21 34.20 -31.42
C LEU A 206 -6.58 34.65 -30.89
N ARG A 207 -6.57 35.53 -29.89
CA ARG A 207 -7.79 36.20 -29.41
C ARG A 207 -7.62 37.71 -29.38
N GLU A 208 -8.73 38.43 -29.35
CA GLU A 208 -8.71 39.88 -29.18
C GLU A 208 -8.13 40.27 -27.80
N TYR A 209 -7.29 41.31 -27.82
CA TYR A 209 -6.68 41.90 -26.63
C TYR A 209 -7.75 42.44 -25.68
N ARG A 210 -7.62 42.11 -24.40
CA ARG A 210 -8.43 42.69 -23.33
C ARG A 210 -7.53 43.47 -22.37
N PRO A 211 -8.01 44.60 -21.82
CA PRO A 211 -7.30 45.31 -20.78
C PRO A 211 -6.95 44.37 -19.61
N GLY A 212 -5.65 44.22 -19.34
CA GLY A 212 -5.10 43.26 -18.37
C GLY A 212 -4.22 42.17 -18.99
N ASP A 213 -4.23 42.03 -20.31
CA ASP A 213 -3.34 41.11 -21.04
C ASP A 213 -1.90 41.65 -21.11
N ASP A 214 -0.91 40.75 -21.04
CA ASP A 214 0.51 41.11 -21.16
C ASP A 214 0.84 41.56 -22.59
N TYR A 215 1.35 42.78 -22.74
CA TYR A 215 1.72 43.37 -24.02
C TYR A 215 2.79 42.56 -24.78
N ARG A 216 3.58 41.73 -24.09
CA ARG A 216 4.58 40.84 -24.72
C ARG A 216 3.95 39.72 -25.55
N HIS A 217 2.68 39.42 -25.35
CA HIS A 217 1.96 38.37 -26.08
C HIS A 217 1.18 38.90 -27.28
N ILE A 218 1.24 40.20 -27.54
CA ILE A 218 0.62 40.82 -28.73
C ILE A 218 1.34 40.30 -29.97
N ASP A 219 0.59 39.68 -30.87
CA ASP A 219 1.08 39.31 -32.19
C ASP A 219 0.91 40.50 -33.13
N TRP A 220 1.94 41.35 -33.19
CA TRP A 220 1.92 42.56 -34.02
C TRP A 220 1.67 42.27 -35.51
N LYS A 221 2.16 41.12 -36.01
CA LYS A 221 2.01 40.73 -37.43
C LYS A 221 0.57 40.38 -37.76
N SER A 222 -0.11 39.65 -36.89
CA SER A 222 -1.52 39.28 -37.05
C SER A 222 -2.43 40.46 -36.76
N SER A 223 -2.10 41.29 -35.76
CA SER A 223 -2.84 42.52 -35.43
C SER A 223 -2.86 43.51 -36.59
N ALA A 224 -1.73 43.70 -37.27
CA ALA A 224 -1.62 44.56 -38.43
C ALA A 224 -2.47 44.10 -39.64
N ARG A 225 -2.75 42.79 -39.75
CA ARG A 225 -3.58 42.24 -40.84
C ARG A 225 -5.09 42.34 -40.57
N HIS A 226 -5.50 42.24 -39.31
CA HIS A 226 -6.92 42.16 -38.94
C HIS A 226 -7.50 43.49 -38.44
N GLY A 227 -6.66 44.51 -38.22
CA GLY A 227 -7.10 45.86 -37.84
C GLY A 227 -7.51 46.02 -36.37
N HIS A 228 -7.28 45.00 -35.54
CA HIS A 228 -7.48 45.02 -34.09
C HIS A 228 -6.37 44.23 -33.40
N THR A 229 -6.08 44.56 -32.14
CA THR A 229 -4.96 43.97 -31.39
C THR A 229 -5.27 42.53 -31.01
N LEU A 230 -4.45 41.60 -31.49
CA LEU A 230 -4.56 40.16 -31.22
C LEU A 230 -3.44 39.72 -30.28
N VAL A 231 -3.81 38.89 -29.30
CA VAL A 231 -2.92 38.29 -28.30
C VAL A 231 -2.85 36.79 -28.55
N ARG A 232 -1.64 36.23 -28.46
CA ARG A 232 -1.43 34.77 -28.51
C ARG A 232 -1.95 34.13 -27.24
N THR A 233 -2.87 33.19 -27.39
CA THR A 233 -3.34 32.29 -26.34
C THR A 233 -2.51 31.02 -26.39
N TRP A 234 -2.12 30.53 -25.22
CA TRP A 234 -1.18 29.43 -25.07
C TRP A 234 -1.79 28.31 -24.24
N GLN A 235 -1.61 27.07 -24.68
CA GLN A 235 -1.93 25.88 -23.90
C GLN A 235 -0.65 25.29 -23.28
N PRO A 236 -0.74 24.62 -22.12
CA PRO A 236 0.37 23.85 -21.58
C PRO A 236 0.87 22.84 -22.62
N GLU A 237 2.19 22.78 -22.80
CA GLU A 237 2.81 21.81 -23.71
C GLU A 237 2.49 20.38 -23.25
N ARG A 238 2.14 19.53 -24.22
CA ARG A 238 1.79 18.12 -24.01
C ARG A 238 2.95 17.25 -24.50
N ASN A 239 2.95 15.97 -24.13
CA ASN A 239 4.03 15.03 -24.46
C ASN A 239 5.36 15.35 -23.77
N GLN A 240 5.37 16.06 -22.64
CA GLN A 240 6.61 16.27 -21.91
C GLN A 240 7.11 14.93 -21.35
N PRO A 241 8.37 14.54 -21.57
CA PRO A 241 8.87 13.28 -21.03
C PRO A 241 9.07 13.35 -19.51
N VAL A 242 8.44 12.45 -18.78
CA VAL A 242 8.66 12.23 -17.35
C VAL A 242 9.27 10.84 -17.19
N LEU A 243 10.47 10.77 -16.65
CA LEU A 243 11.20 9.52 -16.44
C LEU A 243 11.34 9.27 -14.93
N LEU A 244 10.70 8.21 -14.45
CA LEU A 244 10.71 7.82 -13.03
C LEU A 244 11.81 6.78 -12.81
N LEU A 245 12.80 7.12 -12.01
CA LEU A 245 13.87 6.20 -11.59
C LEU A 245 13.55 5.74 -10.16
N LEU A 246 13.37 4.45 -9.96
CA LEU A 246 13.14 3.85 -8.64
C LEU A 246 14.38 3.06 -8.22
N ASP A 247 15.03 3.54 -7.18
CA ASP A 247 16.08 2.81 -6.49
C ASP A 247 15.45 1.62 -5.75
N CYS A 248 15.99 0.43 -5.99
CA CYS A 248 15.60 -0.85 -5.41
C CYS A 248 16.74 -1.49 -4.60
N GLY A 249 17.79 -0.76 -4.25
CA GLY A 249 18.91 -1.25 -3.46
C GLY A 249 18.66 -1.25 -1.95
N ARG A 250 19.75 -1.53 -1.21
CA ARG A 250 19.78 -1.74 0.24
C ARG A 250 19.09 -0.63 1.04
N HIS A 251 19.35 0.63 0.71
CA HIS A 251 18.78 1.76 1.44
C HIS A 251 17.25 1.85 1.33
N MET A 252 16.68 1.33 0.24
CA MET A 252 15.24 1.30 0.00
C MET A 252 14.53 0.10 0.65
N ALA A 253 15.30 -0.84 1.23
CA ALA A 253 14.78 -1.96 2.02
C ALA A 253 14.38 -1.57 3.46
N GLY A 254 14.88 -0.43 3.96
CA GLY A 254 14.51 0.10 5.27
C GLY A 254 13.00 0.35 5.38
N ARG A 255 12.45 0.28 6.60
CA ARG A 255 11.00 0.47 6.85
C ARG A 255 10.71 1.84 7.42
N VAL A 256 9.61 2.44 7.00
CA VAL A 256 9.03 3.69 7.55
C VAL A 256 7.55 3.44 7.76
N GLN A 257 7.05 3.63 8.98
CA GLN A 257 5.68 3.32 9.38
C GLN A 257 5.27 1.87 9.00
N GLY A 258 6.12 0.89 9.30
CA GLY A 258 5.86 -0.53 9.05
C GLY A 258 5.99 -1.01 7.60
N ARG A 259 6.06 -0.13 6.60
CA ARG A 259 6.20 -0.47 5.17
C ARG A 259 7.62 -0.18 4.66
N ARG A 260 8.10 -0.86 3.61
CA ARG A 260 9.45 -0.56 3.07
C ARG A 260 9.46 0.82 2.40
N LYS A 261 10.60 1.52 2.42
CA LYS A 261 10.78 2.80 1.72
C LYS A 261 10.45 2.67 0.23
N LEU A 262 10.82 1.53 -0.38
CA LEU A 262 10.45 1.20 -1.74
C LEU A 262 8.92 1.12 -1.98
N ASP A 263 8.13 0.61 -1.03
CA ASP A 263 6.66 0.57 -1.18
C ASP A 263 6.08 1.98 -1.31
N HIS A 264 6.52 2.91 -0.45
CA HIS A 264 6.11 4.31 -0.51
C HIS A 264 6.58 5.00 -1.80
N ALA A 265 7.78 4.68 -2.28
CA ALA A 265 8.29 5.16 -3.56
C ALA A 265 7.47 4.65 -4.76
N VAL A 266 7.05 3.39 -4.74
CA VAL A 266 6.15 2.83 -5.76
C VAL A 266 4.79 3.53 -5.74
N ASP A 267 4.19 3.76 -4.58
CA ASP A 267 2.92 4.50 -4.45
C ASP A 267 3.05 5.92 -5.03
N ALA A 268 4.15 6.61 -4.73
CA ALA A 268 4.44 7.96 -5.22
C ALA A 268 4.69 7.98 -6.74
N ALA A 269 5.47 7.04 -7.25
CA ALA A 269 5.75 6.90 -8.68
C ALA A 269 4.48 6.60 -9.49
N LEU A 270 3.59 5.73 -8.99
CA LEU A 270 2.32 5.41 -9.65
C LEU A 270 1.35 6.60 -9.63
N ARG A 271 1.27 7.35 -8.53
CA ARG A 271 0.53 8.63 -8.46
C ARG A 271 1.02 9.61 -9.53
N LEU A 272 2.33 9.84 -9.57
CA LEU A 272 2.93 10.75 -10.53
C LEU A 272 2.71 10.28 -11.97
N ALA A 273 2.92 8.99 -12.24
CA ALA A 273 2.68 8.40 -13.56
C ALA A 273 1.23 8.59 -14.01
N ARG A 274 0.26 8.32 -13.13
CA ARG A 274 -1.16 8.51 -13.43
C ARG A 274 -1.46 9.96 -13.80
N VAL A 275 -1.06 10.91 -12.95
CA VAL A 275 -1.37 12.34 -13.19
C VAL A 275 -0.64 12.87 -14.42
N SER A 276 0.61 12.48 -14.65
CA SER A 276 1.34 12.88 -15.86
C SER A 276 0.69 12.33 -17.13
N LEU A 277 0.28 11.06 -17.14
CA LEU A 277 -0.42 10.44 -18.29
C LEU A 277 -1.78 11.10 -18.54
N ASP A 278 -2.57 11.35 -17.48
CA ASP A 278 -3.86 12.03 -17.57
C ASP A 278 -3.70 13.48 -18.07
N ALA A 279 -2.60 14.15 -17.70
CA ALA A 279 -2.23 15.48 -18.20
C ALA A 279 -1.65 15.47 -19.63
N GLY A 280 -1.62 14.32 -20.30
CA GLY A 280 -1.20 14.18 -21.69
C GLY A 280 0.32 14.08 -21.91
N ASP A 281 1.10 13.79 -20.88
CA ASP A 281 2.55 13.60 -20.97
C ASP A 281 2.93 12.15 -21.29
N VAL A 282 4.23 11.91 -21.53
CA VAL A 282 4.77 10.55 -21.74
C VAL A 282 5.56 10.15 -20.51
N VAL A 283 5.25 8.98 -19.95
CA VAL A 283 5.89 8.52 -18.70
C VAL A 283 6.72 7.27 -18.96
N GLY A 284 8.00 7.31 -18.61
CA GLY A 284 8.89 6.15 -18.59
C GLY A 284 9.25 5.78 -17.17
N VAL A 285 9.67 4.53 -16.98
CA VAL A 285 10.06 4.00 -15.66
C VAL A 285 11.34 3.19 -15.79
N LEU A 286 12.25 3.35 -14.83
CA LEU A 286 13.45 2.53 -14.65
C LEU A 286 13.49 2.08 -13.19
N ALA A 287 13.47 0.78 -12.95
CA ALA A 287 13.76 0.21 -11.63
C ALA A 287 15.17 -0.39 -11.66
N PHE A 288 16.01 -0.08 -10.66
CA PHE A 288 17.41 -0.49 -10.63
C PHE A 288 17.91 -0.75 -9.22
N ALA A 289 18.94 -1.57 -9.07
CA ALA A 289 19.74 -1.74 -7.84
C ALA A 289 21.21 -1.77 -8.26
N SER A 290 21.94 -2.86 -8.04
CA SER A 290 23.28 -3.06 -8.63
C SER A 290 23.26 -3.19 -10.16
N ASP A 291 22.09 -3.51 -10.74
CA ASP A 291 21.85 -3.53 -12.18
C ASP A 291 20.42 -3.03 -12.50
N VAL A 292 20.16 -2.78 -13.78
CA VAL A 292 18.82 -2.43 -14.27
C VAL A 292 17.91 -3.65 -14.18
N ARG A 293 16.84 -3.53 -13.41
CA ARG A 293 15.87 -4.60 -13.20
C ARG A 293 14.69 -4.53 -14.16
N ALA A 294 14.24 -3.32 -14.46
CA ALA A 294 13.17 -3.09 -15.42
C ALA A 294 13.29 -1.71 -16.07
N PHE A 295 12.92 -1.63 -17.35
CA PHE A 295 12.81 -0.37 -18.08
C PHE A 295 11.59 -0.35 -18.98
N LEU A 296 10.77 0.68 -18.83
CA LEU A 296 9.67 1.01 -19.71
C LEU A 296 9.94 2.38 -20.33
N PRO A 297 10.09 2.48 -21.67
CA PRO A 297 10.33 3.76 -22.32
C PRO A 297 9.12 4.69 -22.18
N PRO A 298 9.31 6.02 -22.23
CA PRO A 298 8.19 6.95 -22.14
C PRO A 298 7.14 6.75 -23.23
N ARG A 299 5.91 6.44 -22.81
CA ARG A 299 4.74 6.28 -23.68
C ARG A 299 3.50 6.87 -23.01
N LYS A 300 2.40 6.90 -23.77
CA LYS A 300 1.09 7.43 -23.35
C LYS A 300 0.07 6.33 -23.11
N GLY A 301 -1.03 6.71 -22.46
CA GLY A 301 -2.28 5.96 -22.45
C GLY A 301 -2.46 5.07 -21.23
N ALA A 302 -3.72 4.66 -21.02
CA ALA A 302 -4.12 3.83 -19.88
C ALA A 302 -3.46 2.44 -19.88
N GLU A 303 -3.26 1.85 -21.07
CA GLU A 303 -2.54 0.58 -21.21
C GLU A 303 -1.10 0.68 -20.72
N HIS A 304 -0.44 1.82 -20.97
CA HIS A 304 0.92 2.05 -20.49
C HIS A 304 0.97 2.19 -18.96
N LEU A 305 -0.04 2.82 -18.35
CA LEU A 305 -0.17 2.84 -16.89
C LEU A 305 -0.29 1.44 -16.30
N ARG A 306 -1.03 0.53 -16.96
CA ARG A 306 -1.13 -0.88 -16.54
C ARG A 306 0.24 -1.56 -16.58
N LEU A 307 1.01 -1.38 -17.65
CA LEU A 307 2.37 -1.90 -17.76
C LEU A 307 3.31 -1.35 -16.68
N ILE A 308 3.23 -0.04 -16.40
CA ILE A 308 3.97 0.60 -15.31
C ILE A 308 3.60 -0.03 -13.97
N THR A 309 2.30 -0.21 -13.72
CA THR A 309 1.80 -0.82 -12.47
C THR A 309 2.33 -2.25 -12.30
N GLU A 310 2.27 -3.07 -13.35
CA GLU A 310 2.80 -4.43 -13.31
C GLU A 310 4.32 -4.46 -13.10
N SER A 311 5.06 -3.55 -13.74
CA SER A 311 6.51 -3.45 -13.58
C SER A 311 6.90 -3.03 -12.16
N LEU A 312 6.20 -2.07 -11.57
CA LEU A 312 6.49 -1.58 -10.22
C LEU A 312 6.00 -2.52 -9.12
N TYR A 313 4.92 -3.26 -9.38
CA TYR A 313 4.47 -4.35 -8.52
C TYR A 313 5.58 -5.39 -8.31
N ARG A 314 6.30 -5.76 -9.39
CA ARG A 314 7.41 -6.73 -9.35
C ARG A 314 8.74 -6.16 -8.85
N ALA A 315 8.85 -4.85 -8.64
CA ALA A 315 10.04 -4.29 -8.05
C ALA A 315 10.18 -4.80 -6.61
N GLU A 316 11.38 -5.13 -6.17
CA GLU A 316 11.66 -5.58 -4.80
C GLU A 316 12.89 -4.87 -4.27
N ALA A 317 12.99 -4.63 -2.97
CA ALA A 317 14.20 -4.03 -2.41
C ALA A 317 15.25 -5.14 -2.21
N GLY A 318 16.39 -5.00 -2.87
CA GLY A 318 17.57 -5.84 -2.66
C GLY A 318 18.36 -5.42 -1.42
N LEU A 319 19.35 -6.23 -1.07
CA LEU A 319 20.31 -5.94 0.01
C LEU A 319 21.67 -5.47 -0.53
N GLU A 320 21.81 -5.44 -1.85
CA GLU A 320 22.95 -4.91 -2.60
C GLU A 320 22.94 -3.37 -2.67
N GLU A 321 24.12 -2.79 -2.87
CA GLU A 321 24.26 -1.36 -3.15
C GLU A 321 23.82 -1.00 -4.57
N SER A 322 23.28 0.21 -4.72
CA SER A 322 22.76 0.69 -6.00
C SER A 322 23.86 1.28 -6.88
N ASP A 323 23.93 0.83 -8.13
CA ASP A 323 24.84 1.37 -9.15
C ASP A 323 24.11 2.46 -9.96
N TYR A 324 24.10 3.68 -9.42
CA TYR A 324 23.52 4.84 -10.10
C TYR A 324 24.22 5.14 -11.44
N GLY A 325 25.51 4.83 -11.57
CA GLY A 325 26.25 5.05 -12.82
C GLY A 325 25.69 4.22 -13.95
N ARG A 326 25.58 2.90 -13.74
CA ARG A 326 25.00 1.96 -14.71
C ARG A 326 23.55 2.29 -15.04
N ALA A 327 22.74 2.60 -14.03
CA ALA A 327 21.34 2.95 -14.23
C ALA A 327 21.18 4.22 -15.10
N PHE A 328 21.97 5.25 -14.82
CA PHE A 328 21.92 6.52 -15.56
C PHE A 328 22.44 6.32 -16.98
N ASP A 329 23.58 5.66 -17.16
CA ASP A 329 24.15 5.38 -18.48
C ASP A 329 23.16 4.59 -19.35
N PHE A 330 22.48 3.59 -18.78
CA PHE A 330 21.43 2.83 -19.46
C PHE A 330 20.21 3.69 -19.85
N ALA A 331 19.73 4.52 -18.93
CA ALA A 331 18.54 5.34 -19.10
C ALA A 331 18.74 6.43 -20.14
N PHE A 332 19.83 7.19 -20.04
CA PHE A 332 20.08 8.37 -20.88
C PHE A 332 20.70 8.03 -22.23
N ALA A 333 21.20 6.80 -22.42
CA ALA A 333 21.43 6.26 -23.77
C ALA A 333 20.12 6.09 -24.57
N ARG A 334 18.98 5.90 -23.88
CA ARG A 334 17.66 5.67 -24.50
C ARG A 334 16.75 6.89 -24.45
N GLN A 335 16.88 7.71 -23.41
CA GLN A 335 16.13 8.96 -23.25
C GLN A 335 16.92 10.14 -23.82
N THR A 336 16.80 10.35 -25.12
CA THR A 336 17.53 11.42 -25.83
C THR A 336 16.87 12.79 -25.74
N ARG A 337 15.55 12.84 -25.48
CA ARG A 337 14.81 14.10 -25.31
C ARG A 337 14.90 14.59 -23.87
N ARG A 338 14.86 15.92 -23.71
CA ARG A 338 14.75 16.57 -22.40
C ARG A 338 13.57 16.00 -21.63
N ALA A 339 13.79 15.72 -20.34
CA ALA A 339 12.84 15.02 -19.49
C ALA A 339 12.90 15.55 -18.05
N LEU A 340 11.78 15.43 -17.35
CA LEU A 340 11.75 15.48 -15.90
C LEU A 340 12.21 14.13 -15.39
N VAL A 341 13.37 14.09 -14.73
CA VAL A 341 13.90 12.84 -14.19
C VAL A 341 13.61 12.84 -12.70
N VAL A 342 12.68 12.01 -12.25
CA VAL A 342 12.33 11.89 -10.82
C VAL A 342 12.94 10.62 -10.27
N LEU A 343 13.99 10.78 -9.48
CA LEU A 343 14.65 9.70 -8.76
C LEU A 343 14.05 9.55 -7.37
N PHE A 344 13.44 8.40 -7.13
CA PHE A 344 13.01 7.95 -5.80
C PHE A 344 14.13 7.14 -5.18
N THR A 345 14.83 7.73 -4.22
CA THR A 345 15.96 7.13 -3.51
C THR A 345 16.04 7.70 -2.11
N ASP A 346 16.66 6.96 -1.20
CA ASP A 346 17.02 7.48 0.10
C ASP A 346 18.40 8.14 0.03
N LEU A 347 18.57 9.29 0.68
CA LEU A 347 19.82 10.03 0.74
C LEU A 347 20.52 9.74 2.07
N VAL A 348 20.99 8.50 2.21
CA VAL A 348 21.73 8.06 3.40
C VAL A 348 23.20 7.95 3.00
N ASP A 349 24.07 8.58 3.79
CA ASP A 349 25.53 8.57 3.63
C ASP A 349 26.08 9.44 2.46
N PRO A 350 26.96 10.44 2.74
CA PRO A 350 27.66 11.21 1.72
C PRO A 350 28.53 10.38 0.76
N ASP A 351 29.13 9.27 1.22
CA ASP A 351 30.05 8.46 0.42
C ASP A 351 29.28 7.61 -0.61
N ALA A 352 28.15 7.01 -0.20
CA ALA A 352 27.20 6.36 -1.10
C ALA A 352 26.55 7.38 -2.06
N SER A 353 26.32 8.61 -1.58
CA SER A 353 25.71 9.69 -2.36
C SER A 353 26.66 10.34 -3.37
N ALA A 354 27.97 10.12 -3.32
CA ALA A 354 28.94 10.76 -4.23
C ALA A 354 28.71 10.38 -5.70
N GLY A 355 28.41 9.09 -5.95
CA GLY A 355 28.06 8.60 -7.29
C GLY A 355 26.75 9.21 -7.78
N LEU A 356 25.73 9.25 -6.91
CA LEU A 356 24.45 9.88 -7.19
C LEU A 356 24.60 11.38 -7.51
N LEU A 357 25.34 12.11 -6.69
CA LEU A 357 25.62 13.54 -6.85
C LEU A 357 26.24 13.83 -8.22
N THR A 358 27.34 13.13 -8.53
CA THR A 358 28.10 13.30 -9.78
C THR A 358 27.22 13.04 -11.00
N ARG A 359 26.43 11.96 -10.97
CA ARG A 359 25.59 11.58 -12.11
C ARG A 359 24.35 12.46 -12.24
N THR A 360 23.75 12.89 -11.14
CA THR A 360 22.62 13.84 -11.14
C THR A 360 23.03 15.20 -11.70
N LEU A 361 24.22 15.67 -11.34
CA LEU A 361 24.83 16.88 -11.90
C LEU A 361 24.99 16.81 -13.42
N ALA A 362 25.44 15.66 -13.93
CA ALA A 362 25.64 15.44 -15.37
C ALA A 362 24.32 15.50 -16.18
N LEU A 363 23.16 15.37 -15.53
CA LEU A 363 21.86 15.44 -16.20
C LEU A 363 21.45 16.86 -16.59
N ARG A 364 21.85 17.87 -15.81
CA ARG A 364 21.31 19.24 -15.89
C ARG A 364 21.38 19.89 -17.29
N PRO A 365 22.42 19.68 -18.12
CA PRO A 365 22.46 20.27 -19.45
C PRO A 365 21.30 19.82 -20.36
N ARG A 366 20.72 18.64 -20.08
CA ARG A 366 19.73 18.00 -20.96
C ARG A 366 18.42 17.66 -20.27
N HIS A 367 18.40 17.48 -18.95
CA HIS A 367 17.24 17.03 -18.18
C HIS A 367 17.09 17.84 -16.91
N LEU A 368 15.89 17.81 -16.32
CA LEU A 368 15.61 18.43 -15.03
C LEU A 368 15.56 17.33 -13.95
N PRO A 369 16.62 17.17 -13.12
CA PRO A 369 16.62 16.17 -12.07
C PRO A 369 15.81 16.60 -10.85
N VAL A 370 15.01 15.66 -10.34
CA VAL A 370 14.31 15.71 -9.06
C VAL A 370 14.75 14.52 -8.24
N VAL A 371 15.21 14.75 -7.01
CA VAL A 371 15.54 13.70 -6.04
C VAL A 371 14.47 13.73 -4.96
N ALA A 372 13.71 12.64 -4.87
CA ALA A 372 12.63 12.46 -3.91
C ALA A 372 13.05 11.43 -2.86
N SER A 373 13.20 11.88 -1.61
CA SER A 373 13.59 11.07 -0.46
C SER A 373 12.49 11.07 0.60
N LEU A 374 12.30 9.94 1.26
CA LEU A 374 11.38 9.86 2.40
C LEU A 374 11.97 10.58 3.62
N LEU A 375 11.09 11.23 4.37
CA LEU A 375 11.39 11.66 5.73
C LEU A 375 11.01 10.52 6.67
N ASP A 376 11.98 10.09 7.47
CA ASP A 376 11.78 9.16 8.57
C ASP A 376 11.47 9.97 9.84
N GLU A 377 10.21 9.99 10.23
CA GLU A 377 9.73 10.76 11.38
C GLU A 377 10.28 10.21 12.71
N ASP A 378 10.56 8.91 12.78
CA ASP A 378 11.15 8.28 13.97
C ASP A 378 12.62 8.72 14.11
N LEU A 379 13.35 8.83 12.99
CA LEU A 379 14.70 9.38 12.97
C LEU A 379 14.71 10.87 13.36
N GLU A 380 13.77 11.66 12.85
CA GLU A 380 13.65 13.09 13.19
C GLU A 380 13.36 13.29 14.68
N ALA A 381 12.41 12.52 15.23
CA ALA A 381 12.09 12.52 16.65
C ALA A 381 13.33 12.14 17.49
N ALA A 382 14.03 11.06 17.12
CA ALA A 382 15.24 10.61 17.81
C ALA A 382 16.37 11.67 17.79
N ALA A 383 16.48 12.49 16.75
CA ALA A 383 17.47 13.57 16.69
C ALA A 383 17.13 14.73 17.66
N THR A 384 15.84 14.99 17.89
CA THR A 384 15.36 16.11 18.72
C THR A 384 15.14 15.76 20.19
N ASP A 385 14.86 14.49 20.49
CA ASP A 385 14.51 14.05 21.84
C ASP A 385 15.62 14.30 22.86
N VAL A 386 15.22 14.55 24.12
CA VAL A 386 16.16 14.70 25.23
C VAL A 386 16.48 13.31 25.79
N PRO A 387 17.74 12.84 25.72
CA PRO A 387 18.12 11.51 26.19
C PRO A 387 17.92 11.36 27.70
N GLY A 388 17.31 10.25 28.11
CA GLY A 388 17.19 9.87 29.53
C GLY A 388 18.30 8.92 30.01
N ASP A 389 19.02 8.29 29.07
CA ASP A 389 20.08 7.30 29.35
C ASP A 389 21.18 7.35 28.26
N ALA A 390 22.24 6.56 28.46
CA ALA A 390 23.36 6.51 27.51
C ALA A 390 22.94 5.97 26.13
N THR A 391 22.04 4.98 26.09
CA THR A 391 21.58 4.36 24.84
C THR A 391 20.82 5.37 23.97
N SER A 392 19.89 6.12 24.57
CA SER A 392 19.16 7.21 23.91
C SER A 392 20.09 8.36 23.51
N ALA A 393 21.18 8.61 24.25
CA ALA A 393 22.18 9.60 23.86
C ALA A 393 22.94 9.18 22.59
N TYR A 394 23.33 7.91 22.48
CA TYR A 394 23.94 7.37 21.26
C TYR A 394 22.96 7.37 20.08
N ALA A 395 21.70 6.97 20.31
CA ALA A 395 20.66 7.01 19.28
C ALA A 395 20.45 8.43 18.76
N ARG A 396 20.37 9.43 19.65
CA ARG A 396 20.27 10.84 19.28
C ARG A 396 21.46 11.33 18.48
N GLN A 397 22.68 10.96 18.88
CA GLN A 397 23.90 11.34 18.16
C GLN A 397 23.89 10.77 16.74
N ALA A 398 23.54 9.48 16.59
CA ALA A 398 23.44 8.83 15.28
C ALA A 398 22.37 9.50 14.40
N ALA A 399 21.17 9.74 14.94
CA ALA A 399 20.09 10.41 14.23
C ALA A 399 20.46 11.84 13.81
N SER A 400 21.08 12.62 14.71
CA SER A 400 21.55 13.98 14.42
C SER A 400 22.62 14.00 13.33
N ARG A 401 23.54 13.02 13.35
CA ARG A 401 24.56 12.86 12.30
C ARG A 401 23.92 12.57 10.95
N MET A 402 23.03 11.58 10.87
CA MET A 402 22.31 11.22 9.63
C MET A 402 21.53 12.42 9.07
N GLU A 403 20.87 13.19 9.94
CA GLU A 403 20.15 14.41 9.55
C GLU A 403 21.09 15.49 9.00
N SER A 404 22.26 15.68 9.64
CA SER A 404 23.27 16.63 9.16
C SER A 404 23.85 16.24 7.80
N GLU A 405 24.11 14.95 7.60
CA GLU A 405 24.62 14.39 6.36
C GLU A 405 23.60 14.54 5.23
N TYR A 406 22.33 14.21 5.50
CA TYR A 406 21.22 14.44 4.57
C TYR A 406 21.17 15.91 4.13
N ARG A 407 21.18 16.86 5.08
CA ARG A 407 21.10 18.29 4.76
C ARG A 407 22.26 18.74 3.89
N ARG A 408 23.48 18.27 4.16
CA ARG A 408 24.66 18.58 3.35
C ARG A 408 24.51 18.08 1.91
N THR A 409 24.11 16.82 1.74
CA THR A 409 23.86 16.23 0.42
C THR A 409 22.74 16.95 -0.32
N ALA A 410 21.63 17.24 0.36
CA ALA A 410 20.49 17.96 -0.21
C ALA A 410 20.86 19.39 -0.65
N THR A 411 21.66 20.12 0.15
CA THR A 411 22.15 21.45 -0.25
C THR A 411 23.06 21.36 -1.47
N THR A 412 23.98 20.39 -1.48
CA THR A 412 24.88 20.17 -2.63
C THR A 412 24.10 19.88 -3.91
N LEU A 413 23.05 19.04 -3.85
CA LEU A 413 22.14 18.76 -4.97
C LEU A 413 21.35 20.01 -5.41
N ARG A 414 20.91 20.85 -4.49
CA ARG A 414 20.18 22.08 -4.82
C ARG A 414 21.08 23.13 -5.47
N ASP A 415 22.29 23.32 -4.95
CA ASP A 415 23.29 24.24 -5.50
C ASP A 415 23.73 23.79 -6.90
N ALA A 416 23.77 22.48 -7.11
CA ALA A 416 23.94 21.81 -8.40
C ALA A 416 22.77 22.06 -9.40
N GLY A 417 21.63 22.55 -8.93
CA GLY A 417 20.44 22.84 -9.72
C GLY A 417 19.40 21.73 -9.80
N ALA A 418 19.55 20.65 -9.02
CA ALA A 418 18.51 19.63 -8.86
C ALA A 418 17.42 20.09 -7.89
N LEU A 419 16.20 19.60 -8.10
CA LEU A 419 15.10 19.79 -7.15
C LEU A 419 15.15 18.66 -6.12
N VAL A 420 15.21 18.99 -4.83
CA VAL A 420 15.24 17.98 -3.75
C VAL A 420 13.97 18.06 -2.94
N VAL A 421 13.24 16.95 -2.87
CA VAL A 421 12.00 16.79 -2.12
C VAL A 421 12.25 15.81 -0.98
N ARG A 422 11.92 16.24 0.23
CA ARG A 422 11.79 15.35 1.40
C ARG A 422 10.37 15.45 1.92
N ALA A 423 9.70 14.32 2.13
CA ALA A 423 8.36 14.32 2.70
C ALA A 423 8.08 13.04 3.49
N PRO A 424 7.23 13.10 4.52
CA PRO A 424 6.83 11.93 5.30
C PRO A 424 6.01 10.97 4.43
N ALA A 425 5.92 9.70 4.86
CA ALA A 425 5.24 8.63 4.14
C ALA A 425 3.84 9.03 3.62
N ARG A 426 2.99 9.59 4.49
CA ARG A 426 1.61 10.00 4.14
C ARG A 426 1.54 11.13 3.09
N GLY A 427 2.59 11.93 2.93
CA GLY A 427 2.65 13.07 2.01
C GLY A 427 3.57 12.88 0.82
N PHE A 428 4.29 11.75 0.73
CA PHE A 428 5.39 11.58 -0.22
C PHE A 428 4.95 11.67 -1.68
N GLY A 429 3.86 10.98 -2.04
CA GLY A 429 3.29 11.04 -3.38
C GLY A 429 2.84 12.45 -3.77
N SER A 430 2.15 13.15 -2.87
CA SER A 430 1.69 14.53 -3.09
C SER A 430 2.87 15.50 -3.26
N ALA A 431 3.95 15.31 -2.52
CA ALA A 431 5.15 16.15 -2.62
C ALA A 431 5.86 15.98 -3.97
N ALA A 432 6.04 14.73 -4.44
CA ALA A 432 6.60 14.45 -5.76
C ALA A 432 5.71 15.03 -6.88
N LEU A 433 4.40 14.89 -6.74
CA LEU A 433 3.43 15.41 -7.70
C LEU A 433 3.42 16.95 -7.75
N ASN A 434 3.49 17.62 -6.60
CA ASN A 434 3.57 19.08 -6.54
C ASN A 434 4.80 19.62 -7.26
N VAL A 435 5.94 18.93 -7.20
CA VAL A 435 7.12 19.32 -7.98
C VAL A 435 6.87 19.21 -9.48
N TYR A 436 6.27 18.12 -9.95
CA TYR A 436 5.90 17.99 -11.36
C TYR A 436 4.95 19.12 -11.79
N LEU A 437 3.92 19.42 -10.99
CA LEU A 437 2.96 20.49 -11.30
C LEU A 437 3.63 21.87 -11.30
N ASP A 438 4.52 22.17 -10.36
CA ASP A 438 5.28 23.43 -10.29
C ASP A 438 6.22 23.59 -11.50
N VAL A 439 6.92 22.51 -11.86
CA VAL A 439 7.79 22.47 -13.04
C VAL A 439 6.99 22.72 -14.31
N LYS A 440 5.83 22.07 -14.46
CA LYS A 440 4.93 22.24 -15.61
C LYS A 440 4.34 23.64 -15.67
N ALA A 441 3.89 24.19 -14.54
CA ALA A 441 3.34 25.54 -14.46
C ALA A 441 4.37 26.63 -14.80
N ARG A 442 5.66 26.39 -14.46
CA ARG A 442 6.78 27.31 -14.76
C ARG A 442 7.39 27.10 -16.15
N GLY A 443 6.99 26.07 -16.90
CA GLY A 443 7.54 25.76 -18.21
C GLY A 443 9.05 25.45 -18.19
N ARG A 444 9.52 24.76 -17.14
CA ARG A 444 10.95 24.45 -16.96
C ARG A 444 11.40 23.19 -17.71
N LEU A 445 10.51 22.52 -18.44
CA LEU A 445 10.79 21.29 -19.19
C LEU A 445 10.93 21.53 -20.67
#